data_AF-A0ABD3K2R7-F1
#
_entry.id   AF-A0ABD3K2R7-F1
#
_cell.length_a   1.000
_cell.length_b   1.000
_cell.length_c   1.000
_cell.angle_alpha   90.00
_cell.angle_beta   90.00
_cell.angle_gamma   90.00
#
_symmetry.space_group_name_H-M   'P 1'
#
loop_
_entity.id
_entity.type
_entity.pdbx_description
1 polymer ?
#
loop_
_entity_poly.entity_id
_entity_poly.type
_entity_poly.pdbx_seq_one_letter_code
_entity_poly.pdbx_strand_id
1 'polypeptide(L)'
;MVIPPSAKPPRIINFLKPYVLKMHFTSKFVSAQVIHSPTATVASSASSQEKALRPSMDSTRDVAAAAKIGKILGERLLLKGIPTVEVHLKREQKYHGKVKAVIDSVREASVKLLWELLNLLAEFVLRLVIFV
;
A
#
# COMPACT_ATOMS: atom_id res chain seq x y z
N MET A 1 -16.48 30.58 -18.81
CA MET A 1 -15.93 29.29 -19.31
C MET A 1 -14.70 28.97 -18.48
N VAL A 2 -14.79 28.01 -17.54
CA VAL A 2 -13.65 27.65 -16.68
C VAL A 2 -12.77 26.70 -17.48
N ILE A 3 -11.59 27.17 -17.90
CA ILE A 3 -10.60 26.30 -18.53
C ILE A 3 -10.08 25.37 -17.43
N PRO A 4 -10.29 24.04 -17.53
CA PRO A 4 -9.70 23.15 -16.56
C PRO A 4 -8.18 23.32 -16.63
N PRO A 5 -7.47 23.34 -15.48
CA PRO A 5 -6.02 23.41 -15.49
C PRO A 5 -5.45 22.26 -16.33
N SER A 6 -4.39 22.55 -17.09
CA SER A 6 -3.71 21.54 -17.90
C SER A 6 -3.34 20.33 -17.04
N ALA A 7 -3.77 19.13 -17.47
CA ALA A 7 -3.46 17.90 -16.78
C ALA A 7 -1.94 17.69 -16.81
N LYS A 8 -1.31 17.61 -15.63
CA LYS A 8 0.13 17.33 -15.55
C LYS A 8 0.39 15.97 -16.20
N PRO A 9 1.39 15.85 -17.09
CA PRO A 9 1.71 14.57 -17.69
C PRO A 9 2.10 13.58 -16.58
N PRO A 10 1.59 12.34 -16.61
CA PRO A 10 1.99 11.33 -15.65
C PRO A 10 3.50 11.07 -15.79
N ARG A 11 4.19 10.93 -14.66
CA ARG A 11 5.61 10.58 -14.68
C ARG A 11 5.76 9.18 -15.27
N ILE A 12 6.81 8.94 -16.07
CA ILE A 12 7.12 7.62 -16.67
C ILE A 12 7.13 6.50 -15.61
N ILE A 13 7.58 6.84 -14.40
CA ILE A 13 7.63 5.96 -13.22
C ILE A 13 6.26 5.34 -12.88
N ASN A 14 5.17 6.07 -13.15
CA ASN A 14 3.80 5.62 -12.88
C ASN A 14 3.37 4.44 -13.76
N PHE A 15 3.98 4.29 -14.95
CA PHE A 15 3.71 3.17 -15.85
C PHE A 15 4.52 1.93 -15.47
N LEU A 16 5.74 2.13 -14.95
CA LEU A 16 6.61 1.04 -14.50
C LEU A 16 6.11 0.41 -13.19
N LYS A 17 5.41 1.19 -12.35
CA LYS A 17 4.87 0.76 -11.06
C LYS A 17 3.37 1.07 -10.96
N PRO A 18 2.52 0.19 -11.51
CA PRO A 18 1.12 0.52 -11.73
C PRO A 18 0.29 0.53 -10.44
N TYR A 19 0.59 -0.31 -9.44
CA TYR A 19 -0.21 -0.42 -8.21
C TYR A 19 0.48 0.21 -7.00
N VAL A 20 -0.17 1.22 -6.42
CA VAL A 20 0.37 1.99 -5.29
C VAL A 20 -0.56 1.86 -4.09
N LEU A 21 -0.05 1.32 -2.98
CA LEU A 21 -0.70 1.27 -1.68
C LEU A 21 -0.54 2.61 -0.95
N LYS A 22 -1.66 3.26 -0.67
CA LYS A 22 -1.75 4.47 0.17
C LYS A 22 -2.49 4.13 1.45
N MET A 23 -1.89 4.52 2.58
CA MET A 23 -2.49 4.37 3.90
C MET A 23 -2.89 5.73 4.47
N HIS A 24 -4.06 5.79 5.08
CA HIS A 24 -4.56 6.95 5.77
C HIS A 24 -4.93 6.60 7.21
N PHE A 25 -4.30 7.31 8.13
CA PHE A 25 -4.57 7.19 9.56
C PHE A 25 -5.19 8.48 10.02
N THR A 26 -6.39 8.38 10.58
CA THR A 26 -7.07 9.47 11.28
C THR A 26 -7.18 9.09 12.75
N SER A 27 -7.44 10.07 13.62
CA SER A 27 -7.65 9.83 15.05
C SER A 27 -8.70 8.76 15.36
N LYS A 28 -9.67 8.54 14.45
CA LYS A 28 -10.78 7.60 14.64
C LYS A 28 -10.72 6.33 13.79
N PHE A 29 -10.02 6.38 12.65
CA PHE A 29 -10.13 5.36 11.61
C PHE A 29 -8.80 5.09 10.93
N VAL A 30 -8.62 3.83 10.56
CA VAL A 30 -7.57 3.36 9.66
C VAL A 30 -8.19 3.01 8.32
N SER A 31 -7.56 3.45 7.22
CA SER A 31 -7.92 3.03 5.86
C SER A 31 -6.67 2.81 5.01
N ALA A 32 -6.78 1.86 4.09
CA ALA A 32 -5.74 1.50 3.14
C ALA A 32 -6.38 1.30 1.76
N GLN A 33 -5.73 1.80 0.72
CA GLN A 33 -6.23 1.75 -0.65
C GLN A 33 -5.09 1.45 -1.60
N VAL A 34 -5.34 0.58 -2.58
CA VAL A 34 -4.44 0.34 -3.70
C VAL A 34 -5.02 1.02 -4.93
N ILE A 35 -4.23 1.92 -5.51
CA ILE A 35 -4.60 2.74 -6.67
C ILE A 35 -3.79 2.28 -7.87
N HIS A 36 -4.46 2.18 -9.02
CA HIS A 36 -3.81 1.98 -10.31
C HIS A 36 -3.37 3.35 -10.86
N SER A 37 -2.07 3.62 -10.94
CA SER A 37 -1.50 4.90 -11.36
C SER A 37 -1.86 5.32 -12.80
N PRO A 38 -1.87 4.43 -13.81
CA PRO A 38 -2.24 4.79 -15.18
C PRO A 38 -3.70 5.20 -15.35
N THR A 39 -4.63 4.45 -14.74
CA THR A 39 -6.08 4.70 -14.88
C THR A 39 -6.63 5.60 -13.78
N ALA A 40 -5.82 5.91 -12.76
CA ALA A 40 -6.22 6.62 -11.53
C ALA A 40 -7.41 5.97 -10.78
N THR A 41 -7.69 4.69 -11.05
CA THR A 41 -8.79 3.93 -10.43
C THR A 41 -8.34 3.22 -9.16
N VAL A 42 -9.23 3.15 -8.16
CA VAL A 42 -8.97 2.36 -6.95
C VAL A 42 -9.16 0.88 -7.27
N ALA A 43 -8.08 0.12 -7.28
CA ALA A 43 -8.10 -1.31 -7.54
C ALA A 43 -8.72 -2.05 -6.36
N SER A 44 -8.34 -1.73 -5.13
CA SER A 44 -8.95 -2.28 -3.92
C SER A 44 -8.84 -1.28 -2.78
N SER A 45 -9.82 -1.28 -1.90
CA SER A 45 -9.83 -0.48 -0.69
C SER A 45 -10.21 -1.36 0.49
N ALA A 46 -9.70 -1.01 1.67
CA ALA A 46 -10.10 -1.59 2.94
C ALA A 46 -10.11 -0.48 3.98
N SER A 47 -11.22 -0.32 4.71
CA SER A 47 -11.30 0.68 5.77
C SER A 47 -12.06 0.18 6.99
N SER A 48 -11.66 0.67 8.16
CA SER A 48 -12.40 0.48 9.42
C SER A 48 -13.81 1.08 9.42
N GLN A 49 -14.14 1.90 8.42
CA GLN A 49 -15.47 2.50 8.28
C GLN A 49 -16.45 1.64 7.48
N GLU A 50 -15.98 0.55 6.85
CA GLU A 50 -16.85 -0.35 6.11
C GLU A 50 -17.91 -0.96 7.02
N LYS A 51 -19.18 -0.87 6.61
CA LYS A 51 -20.31 -1.42 7.38
C LYS A 51 -20.14 -2.91 7.70
N ALA A 52 -19.51 -3.66 6.80
CA ALA A 52 -19.22 -5.09 6.97
C ALA A 52 -18.13 -5.37 8.02
N LEU A 53 -17.21 -4.42 8.27
CA LEU A 53 -16.08 -4.59 9.17
C LEU A 53 -16.31 -3.93 10.54
N ARG A 54 -17.22 -2.95 10.61
CA ARG A 54 -17.65 -2.33 11.88
C ARG A 54 -18.04 -3.32 12.98
N PRO A 55 -18.81 -4.40 12.74
CA PRO A 55 -19.19 -5.32 13.80
C PRO A 55 -18.06 -6.28 14.23
N SER A 56 -17.00 -6.45 13.42
CA SER A 56 -15.90 -7.39 13.68
C SER A 56 -14.65 -6.72 14.30
N MET A 57 -14.74 -5.43 14.60
CA MET A 57 -13.68 -4.64 15.22
C MET A 57 -14.18 -3.93 16.48
N ASP A 58 -13.73 -4.42 17.64
CA ASP A 58 -13.98 -3.75 18.94
C ASP A 58 -13.31 -2.37 19.02
N SER A 59 -12.19 -2.22 18.30
CA SER A 59 -11.44 -0.97 18.19
C SER A 59 -11.17 -0.62 16.73
N THR A 60 -11.46 0.62 16.32
CA THR A 60 -11.23 1.10 14.94
C THR A 60 -9.86 1.75 14.72
N ARG A 61 -9.06 1.86 15.79
CA ARG A 61 -7.84 2.69 15.83
C ARG A 61 -6.56 1.92 16.14
N ASP A 62 -6.66 0.74 16.73
CA ASP A 62 -5.51 0.07 17.34
C ASP A 62 -4.63 -0.64 16.32
N VAL A 63 -3.44 -1.08 16.76
CA VAL A 63 -2.49 -1.83 15.93
C VAL A 63 -3.12 -3.13 15.43
N ALA A 64 -3.94 -3.78 16.25
CA ALA A 64 -4.72 -4.95 15.86
C ALA A 64 -5.72 -4.66 14.72
N ALA A 65 -6.37 -3.49 14.75
CA ALA A 65 -7.28 -3.07 13.69
C ALA A 65 -6.54 -2.82 12.37
N ALA A 66 -5.37 -2.18 12.46
CA ALA A 66 -4.49 -1.97 11.31
C ALA A 66 -4.04 -3.30 10.69
N ALA A 67 -3.70 -4.29 11.52
CA ALA A 67 -3.34 -5.63 11.05
C ALA A 67 -4.51 -6.33 10.34
N LYS A 68 -5.70 -6.33 10.95
CA LYS A 68 -6.93 -6.89 10.34
C LYS A 68 -7.22 -6.26 8.97
N ILE A 69 -7.13 -4.94 8.86
CA ILE A 69 -7.33 -4.21 7.59
C ILE A 69 -6.29 -4.61 6.55
N GLY A 70 -5.02 -4.74 6.95
CA GLY A 70 -3.94 -5.18 6.06
C GLY A 70 -4.19 -6.59 5.51
N LYS A 71 -4.62 -7.52 6.35
CA LYS A 71 -4.97 -8.89 5.95
C LYS A 71 -6.12 -8.93 4.94
N ILE A 72 -7.23 -8.24 5.24
CA ILE A 72 -8.39 -8.16 4.35
C ILE A 72 -8.02 -7.53 3.01
N LEU A 73 -7.17 -6.50 3.03
CA LEU A 73 -6.70 -5.86 1.79
C LEU A 73 -5.86 -6.83 0.95
N GLY A 74 -4.98 -7.59 1.59
CA GLY A 74 -4.18 -8.63 0.93
C GLY A 74 -5.05 -9.70 0.27
N GLU A 75 -6.05 -10.23 0.98
CA GLU A 75 -7.02 -11.18 0.43
C GLU A 75 -7.75 -10.61 -0.79
N ARG A 76 -8.20 -9.34 -0.71
CA ARG A 76 -8.85 -8.65 -1.84
C ARG A 76 -7.91 -8.44 -3.02
N LEU A 77 -6.61 -8.24 -2.79
CA LEU A 77 -5.60 -8.10 -3.84
C LEU A 77 -5.31 -9.42 -4.54
N LEU A 78 -5.22 -10.51 -3.78
CA LEU A 78 -5.06 -11.86 -4.32
C LEU A 78 -6.25 -12.25 -5.20
N LEU A 79 -7.48 -11.99 -4.75
CA LEU A 79 -8.69 -12.24 -5.55
C LEU A 79 -8.72 -11.43 -6.86
N LYS A 80 -8.09 -10.25 -6.88
CA LYS A 80 -7.95 -9.42 -8.08
C LYS A 80 -6.73 -9.77 -8.94
N GLY A 81 -5.91 -10.73 -8.52
CA GLY A 81 -4.70 -11.12 -9.23
C GLY A 81 -3.63 -10.03 -9.26
N ILE A 82 -3.51 -9.21 -8.21
CA ILE A 82 -2.51 -8.14 -8.11
C ILE A 82 -1.39 -8.60 -7.15
N PRO A 83 -0.29 -9.17 -7.67
CA PRO A 83 0.76 -9.76 -6.83
C PRO A 83 1.78 -8.74 -6.31
N THR A 84 1.88 -7.56 -6.95
CA THR A 84 2.97 -6.61 -6.71
C THR A 84 2.40 -5.21 -6.43
N VAL A 85 2.78 -4.63 -5.29
CA VAL A 85 2.32 -3.30 -4.88
C VAL A 85 3.48 -2.46 -4.34
N GLU A 86 3.53 -1.18 -4.72
CA GLU A 86 4.45 -0.21 -4.16
C GLU A 86 3.83 0.51 -2.96
N VAL A 87 4.55 0.61 -1.85
CA VAL A 87 4.09 1.33 -0.67
C VAL A 87 4.45 2.81 -0.81
N HIS A 88 3.44 3.67 -0.82
CA HIS A 88 3.65 5.12 -0.82
C HIS A 88 3.28 5.71 0.54
N LEU A 89 4.32 5.99 1.34
CA LEU A 89 4.18 6.65 2.63
C LEU A 89 4.13 8.17 2.45
N LYS A 90 3.27 8.84 3.24
CA LYS A 90 3.34 10.30 3.36
C LYS A 90 4.64 10.69 4.08
N ARG A 91 5.13 11.93 3.88
CA ARG A 91 6.37 12.43 4.50
C ARG A 91 6.39 12.28 6.03
N GLU A 92 5.23 12.38 6.69
CA GLU A 92 5.10 12.23 8.15
C GLU A 92 5.00 10.77 8.61
N GLN A 93 4.72 9.84 7.69
CA GLN A 93 4.53 8.42 8.01
C GLN A 93 5.88 7.70 7.99
N LYS A 94 6.36 7.33 9.17
CA LYS A 94 7.52 6.43 9.32
C LYS A 94 7.05 4.98 9.42
N TYR A 95 7.93 4.05 9.06
CA TYR A 95 7.71 2.62 9.27
C TYR A 95 7.70 2.28 10.76
N HIS A 96 6.58 2.55 11.43
CA HIS A 96 6.43 2.36 12.86
C HIS A 96 4.96 2.13 13.25
N GLY A 97 4.76 1.42 14.36
CA GLY A 97 3.44 1.17 14.95
C GLY A 97 2.42 0.64 13.93
N LYS A 98 1.39 1.44 13.65
CA LYS A 98 0.27 1.05 12.77
C LYS A 98 0.68 0.85 11.32
N VAL A 99 1.61 1.65 10.82
CA VAL A 99 2.10 1.55 9.43
C VAL A 99 2.79 0.21 9.23
N LYS A 100 3.66 -0.15 10.18
CA LYS A 100 4.34 -1.44 10.22
C LYS A 100 3.34 -2.60 10.22
N ALA A 101 2.33 -2.56 11.10
CA ALA A 101 1.32 -3.62 11.19
C ALA A 101 0.53 -3.84 9.88
N VAL A 102 0.17 -2.77 9.15
CA VAL A 102 -0.49 -2.91 7.84
C VAL A 102 0.44 -3.59 6.85
N ILE A 103 1.70 -3.15 6.78
CA ILE A 103 2.68 -3.64 5.81
C ILE A 103 3.03 -5.11 6.10
N ASP A 104 3.28 -5.45 7.36
CA ASP A 104 3.56 -6.83 7.79
C ASP A 104 2.37 -7.75 7.44
N SER A 105 1.13 -7.31 7.68
CA SER A 105 -0.06 -8.11 7.36
C SER A 105 -0.29 -8.29 5.85
N VAL A 106 0.03 -7.28 5.04
CA VAL A 106 -0.03 -7.38 3.57
C VAL A 106 1.05 -8.33 3.05
N ARG A 107 2.22 -8.35 3.70
CA ARG A 107 3.32 -9.28 3.38
C ARG A 107 2.95 -10.72 3.72
N GLU A 108 2.34 -10.96 4.88
CA GLU A 108 1.80 -12.28 5.26
C GLU A 108 0.74 -12.78 4.26
N ALA A 109 -0.05 -11.86 3.69
CA ALA A 109 -1.01 -12.16 2.63
C ALA A 109 -0.37 -12.36 1.24
N SER A 110 0.92 -12.65 1.16
CA SER A 110 1.66 -13.03 -0.06
C SER A 110 1.73 -11.95 -1.17
N VAL A 111 1.50 -10.68 -0.82
CA VAL A 111 1.68 -9.56 -1.77
C VAL A 111 3.15 -9.11 -1.75
N LYS A 112 3.81 -9.13 -2.91
CA LYS A 112 5.20 -8.68 -3.05
C LYS A 112 5.27 -7.15 -2.96
N LEU A 113 6.07 -6.66 -2.03
CA LEU A 113 6.31 -5.24 -1.84
C LEU A 113 7.56 -4.83 -2.64
N LEU A 114 7.40 -3.91 -3.58
CA LEU A 114 8.47 -3.58 -4.53
C LEU A 114 9.73 -2.96 -3.88
N TRP A 115 9.60 -2.37 -2.69
CA TRP A 115 10.75 -1.83 -1.93
C TRP A 115 11.75 -2.92 -1.52
N GLU A 116 11.29 -4.16 -1.33
CA GLU A 116 12.11 -5.29 -0.93
C GLU A 116 12.97 -5.79 -2.10
N LEU A 117 12.42 -5.76 -3.32
CA LEU A 117 13.12 -6.16 -4.55
C LEU A 117 14.28 -5.21 -4.87
N LEU A 118 14.10 -3.91 -4.64
CA LEU A 118 15.18 -2.92 -4.81
C LEU A 118 16.31 -3.13 -3.80
N ASN A 119 15.96 -3.47 -2.55
CA ASN A 119 16.96 -3.71 -1.52
C ASN A 119 17.73 -5.02 -1.77
N LEU A 120 17.04 -6.07 -2.22
CA LEU A 120 17.66 -7.33 -2.61
C LEU A 120 18.60 -7.15 -3.81
N LEU A 121 18.19 -6.38 -4.83
CA LEU A 121 19.04 -6.03 -5.97
C LEU A 121 20.26 -5.21 -5.54
N ALA A 122 20.09 -4.25 -4.63
CA ALA A 122 21.21 -3.47 -4.11
C ALA A 122 22.21 -4.35 -3.34
N GLU A 123 21.74 -5.26 -2.49
CA GLU A 123 22.61 -6.23 -1.80
C GLU A 123 23.31 -7.20 -2.77
N PHE A 124 22.61 -7.66 -3.80
CA PHE A 124 23.17 -8.58 -4.80
C PHE A 124 24.27 -7.90 -5.64
N VAL A 125 24.05 -6.65 -6.05
CA VAL A 125 25.04 -5.84 -6.75
C VAL A 125 26.23 -5.51 -5.84
N LEU A 126 26.00 -5.14 -4.57
CA LEU A 126 27.09 -4.94 -3.62
C LEU A 126 27.91 -6.21 -3.42
N ARG A 127 27.26 -7.37 -3.28
CA ARG A 127 27.96 -8.66 -3.16
C ARG A 127 28.79 -8.99 -4.40
N LEU A 128 28.27 -8.72 -5.60
CA LEU A 128 29.01 -8.94 -6.86
C LEU A 128 30.21 -8.01 -7.00
N VAL A 129 30.10 -6.75 -6.57
CA VAL A 129 31.20 -5.76 -6.66
C VAL A 129 32.28 -6.00 -5.59
N ILE A 130 31.94 -6.55 -4.42
CA ILE A 130 32.91 -6.85 -3.36
C ILE A 130 33.68 -8.17 -3.62
N PHE A 131 33.15 -9.05 -4.48
CA PHE A 131 33.78 -10.35 -4.82
C PHE A 131 34.59 -10.36 -6.12
N VAL A 132 34.88 -9.19 -6.71
CA VAL A 132 35.84 -9.00 -7.83
C VAL A 132 36.97 -8.10 -7.34
#